data_AF-A0A950H567-F1
#
_entry.id   AF-A0A950H567-F1
#
_cell.length_a   1.000
_cell.length_b   1.000
_cell.length_c   1.000
_cell.angle_alpha   90.00
_cell.angle_beta   90.00
_cell.angle_gamma   90.00
#
_symmetry.space_group_name_H-M   'P 1'
#
loop_
_entity.id
_entity.type
_entity.pdbx_description
1 polymer ?
#
loop_
_entity_poly.entity_id
_entity_poly.type
_entity_poly.pdbx_seq_one_letter_code
_entity_poly.pdbx_strand_id
1 'polypeptide(L)'
;MTLIAADFGKLGRSTLMSVASMLALAILAPVLVAALRADSIPAVKLNADQIAPRAIEELTGRNVTRDYAYAWRDLAAASESARADLLNDYFTGFAKDKLVRRIADQQKTGVRIRYIDHGHNVRALFYAPDGGEMQLVDNAQLEIEIRDGSKIIYREKVKRQYLVLMTPGADRWFVRSLDQMADHP
;
A
#
# COMPACT_ATOMS: atom_id res chain seq x y z
N MET A 1 58.44 -31.07 -47.00
CA MET A 1 57.81 -29.76 -46.74
C MET A 1 56.35 -29.89 -47.12
N THR A 2 55.31 -29.67 -46.32
CA THR A 2 55.06 -29.47 -44.88
C THR A 2 53.54 -29.69 -44.75
N LEU A 3 53.08 -30.49 -43.79
CA LEU A 3 51.66 -30.73 -43.51
C LEU A 3 50.99 -29.46 -42.94
N ILE A 4 49.78 -29.12 -43.40
CA ILE A 4 48.90 -28.13 -42.74
C ILE A 4 47.85 -28.89 -41.94
N ALA A 5 47.87 -28.75 -40.62
CA ALA A 5 46.81 -29.20 -39.73
C ALA A 5 45.75 -28.08 -39.59
N ALA A 6 44.47 -28.43 -39.73
CA ALA A 6 43.34 -27.53 -39.52
C ALA A 6 42.91 -27.53 -38.04
N ASP A 7 42.84 -26.34 -37.44
CA ASP A 7 42.43 -26.10 -36.06
C ASP A 7 40.89 -25.98 -35.98
N PHE A 8 40.22 -27.06 -35.57
CA PHE A 8 38.77 -27.13 -35.33
C PHE A 8 38.44 -26.91 -33.83
N GLY A 9 38.86 -25.77 -33.26
CA GLY A 9 38.76 -25.55 -31.80
C GLY A 9 37.75 -24.52 -31.29
N LYS A 10 37.21 -23.61 -32.12
CA LYS A 10 36.60 -22.35 -31.60
C LYS A 10 35.11 -22.11 -31.80
N LEU A 11 34.38 -22.98 -32.51
CA LEU A 11 33.01 -22.66 -32.92
C LEU A 11 31.89 -23.09 -31.94
N GLY A 12 32.20 -23.84 -30.87
CA GLY A 12 31.17 -24.41 -29.97
C GLY A 12 30.86 -23.61 -28.70
N ARG A 13 31.73 -22.67 -28.27
CA ARG A 13 31.58 -22.00 -26.96
C ARG A 13 30.79 -20.69 -26.99
N SER A 14 30.63 -20.08 -28.17
CA SER A 14 30.00 -18.76 -28.33
C SER A 14 28.47 -18.81 -28.25
N THR A 15 27.84 -19.79 -28.89
CA THR A 15 26.37 -19.89 -28.99
C THR A 15 25.69 -20.42 -27.73
N LEU A 16 26.34 -21.29 -26.97
CA LEU A 16 25.83 -21.80 -25.69
C LEU A 16 25.78 -20.71 -24.59
N MET A 17 26.65 -19.71 -24.65
CA MET A 17 26.65 -18.59 -23.71
C MET A 17 25.48 -17.61 -23.95
N SER A 18 25.11 -17.34 -25.21
CA SER A 18 24.03 -16.39 -25.51
C SER A 18 22.63 -16.89 -25.11
N VAL A 19 22.35 -18.18 -25.25
CA VAL A 19 21.03 -18.76 -24.86
C VAL A 19 20.89 -18.81 -23.34
N ALA A 20 21.96 -19.16 -22.62
CA ALA A 20 21.96 -19.17 -21.16
C ALA A 20 21.76 -17.76 -20.56
N SER A 21 22.34 -16.73 -21.18
CA SER A 21 22.15 -15.33 -20.76
C SER A 21 20.74 -14.79 -21.02
N MET A 22 20.10 -15.17 -22.13
CA MET A 22 18.70 -14.78 -22.39
C MET A 22 17.71 -15.51 -21.47
N LEU A 23 17.97 -16.78 -21.14
CA LEU A 23 17.13 -17.55 -20.22
C LEU A 23 17.24 -17.05 -18.77
N ALA A 24 18.44 -16.65 -18.33
CA ALA A 24 18.65 -16.04 -17.02
C ALA A 24 17.94 -14.69 -16.86
N LEU A 25 17.90 -13.87 -17.94
CA LEU A 25 17.23 -12.57 -17.92
C LEU A 25 15.69 -12.70 -17.90
N ALA A 26 15.14 -13.74 -18.55
CA ALA A 26 13.71 -14.02 -18.54
C ALA A 26 13.18 -14.52 -17.17
N ILE A 27 14.02 -15.19 -16.37
CA ILE A 27 13.67 -15.69 -15.03
C ILE A 27 13.80 -14.57 -13.96
N LEU A 28 14.72 -13.63 -14.14
CA LEU A 28 14.88 -12.50 -13.19
C LEU A 28 13.78 -11.43 -13.30
N ALA A 29 13.22 -11.23 -14.49
CA ALA A 29 12.21 -10.20 -14.73
C ALA A 29 10.96 -10.31 -13.84
N PRO A 30 10.31 -11.48 -13.65
CA PRO A 30 9.11 -11.58 -12.81
C PRO A 30 9.41 -11.34 -11.32
N VAL A 31 10.62 -11.67 -10.83
CA VAL A 31 11.03 -11.44 -9.44
C VAL A 31 11.22 -9.94 -9.17
N LEU A 32 11.81 -9.22 -10.13
CA LEU A 32 12.03 -7.77 -10.01
C LEU A 32 10.71 -6.98 -10.10
N VAL A 33 9.78 -7.39 -10.97
CA VAL A 33 8.46 -6.74 -11.11
C VAL A 33 7.57 -6.97 -9.87
N ALA A 34 7.68 -8.14 -9.23
CA ALA A 34 6.99 -8.39 -7.97
C ALA A 34 7.55 -7.53 -6.80
N ALA A 35 8.86 -7.27 -6.79
CA ALA A 35 9.52 -6.41 -5.82
C ALA A 35 9.20 -4.91 -6.04
N LEU A 36 9.05 -4.46 -7.29
CA LEU A 36 8.73 -3.07 -7.65
C LEU A 36 7.25 -2.68 -7.40
N ARG A 37 6.38 -3.63 -7.02
CA ARG A 37 4.98 -3.35 -6.66
C ARG A 37 4.75 -3.13 -5.17
N ALA A 38 5.80 -3.20 -4.36
CA ALA A 38 5.76 -2.66 -3.01
C ALA A 38 6.05 -1.16 -3.07
N ASP A 39 5.31 -0.35 -2.32
CA ASP A 39 5.60 1.05 -2.00
C ASP A 39 5.07 2.18 -2.92
N SER A 40 4.05 1.94 -3.74
CA SER A 40 3.35 3.08 -4.38
C SER A 40 2.44 3.80 -3.38
N ILE A 41 2.60 5.11 -3.22
CA ILE A 41 1.65 5.95 -2.48
C ILE A 41 0.31 5.93 -3.23
N PRO A 42 -0.81 5.57 -2.58
CA PRO A 42 -2.10 5.50 -3.25
C PRO A 42 -2.61 6.89 -3.64
N ALA A 43 -3.38 6.95 -4.73
CA ALA A 43 -4.01 8.18 -5.17
C ALA A 43 -5.20 8.51 -4.27
N VAL A 44 -5.19 9.69 -3.64
CA VAL A 44 -6.30 10.19 -2.82
C VAL A 44 -6.87 11.45 -3.46
N LYS A 45 -8.18 11.46 -3.67
CA LYS A 45 -8.92 12.63 -4.15
C LYS A 45 -9.85 13.14 -3.06
N LEU A 46 -9.60 14.34 -2.56
CA LEU A 46 -10.45 15.00 -1.56
C LEU A 46 -11.50 15.88 -2.24
N ASN A 47 -12.77 15.66 -1.89
CA ASN A 47 -13.87 16.59 -2.14
C ASN A 47 -14.24 17.29 -0.82
N ALA A 48 -14.23 18.61 -0.83
CA ALA A 48 -14.56 19.47 0.31
C ALA A 48 -15.73 20.42 0.05
N ASP A 49 -16.50 20.20 -1.03
CA ASP A 49 -17.49 21.17 -1.53
C ASP A 49 -18.70 21.34 -0.58
N GLN A 50 -18.98 20.32 0.22
CA GLN A 50 -20.15 20.25 1.11
C GLN A 50 -19.78 20.30 2.59
N ILE A 51 -18.56 20.69 2.92
CA ILE A 51 -18.11 20.66 4.31
C ILE A 51 -18.71 21.80 5.13
N ALA A 52 -19.12 21.47 6.36
CA ALA A 52 -19.61 22.41 7.35
C ALA A 52 -19.06 22.03 8.75
N PRO A 53 -19.03 22.95 9.73
CA PRO A 53 -19.39 24.37 9.65
C PRO A 53 -18.30 25.27 9.05
N ARG A 54 -17.07 24.75 8.90
CA ARG A 54 -15.90 25.50 8.43
C ARG A 54 -15.39 24.92 7.11
N ALA A 55 -15.09 25.80 6.16
CA ALA A 55 -14.41 25.41 4.93
C ALA A 55 -12.97 24.94 5.20
N ILE A 56 -12.48 23.97 4.44
CA ILE A 56 -11.08 23.53 4.51
C ILE A 56 -10.20 24.53 3.74
N GLU A 57 -9.15 25.03 4.38
CA GLU A 57 -8.14 25.82 3.68
C GLU A 57 -7.36 24.95 2.70
N GLU A 58 -6.96 25.52 1.57
CA GLU A 58 -6.28 24.79 0.50
C GLU A 58 -5.04 24.00 0.99
N LEU A 59 -4.24 24.61 1.87
CA LEU A 59 -3.07 23.96 2.47
C LEU A 59 -3.47 22.80 3.40
N THR A 60 -4.51 22.99 4.21
CA THR A 60 -5.06 21.95 5.09
C THR A 60 -5.54 20.76 4.26
N GLY A 61 -6.30 21.01 3.19
CA GLY A 61 -6.80 19.96 2.31
C GLY A 61 -5.67 19.19 1.63
N ARG A 62 -4.62 19.87 1.16
CA ARG A 62 -3.42 19.21 0.62
C ARG A 62 -2.72 18.34 1.66
N ASN A 63 -2.52 18.84 2.88
CA ASN A 63 -1.83 18.11 3.94
C ASN A 63 -2.63 16.88 4.37
N VAL A 64 -3.93 17.01 4.59
CA VAL A 64 -4.84 15.89 4.91
C VAL A 64 -4.78 14.83 3.81
N THR A 65 -4.89 15.24 2.54
CA THR A 65 -4.83 14.31 1.39
C THR A 65 -3.52 13.54 1.35
N ARG A 66 -2.39 14.26 1.49
CA ARG A 66 -1.04 13.69 1.50
C ARG A 66 -0.86 12.71 2.65
N ASP A 67 -1.18 13.13 3.87
CA ASP A 67 -0.92 12.36 5.09
C ASP A 67 -1.83 11.13 5.17
N TYR A 68 -3.07 11.23 4.67
CA TYR A 68 -3.96 10.09 4.54
C TYR A 68 -3.46 9.06 3.52
N ALA A 69 -2.90 9.51 2.39
CA ALA A 69 -2.28 8.61 1.41
C ALA A 69 -1.10 7.85 2.02
N TYR A 70 -0.26 8.53 2.81
CA TYR A 70 0.84 7.89 3.51
C TYR A 70 0.37 6.90 4.59
N ALA A 71 -0.71 7.21 5.32
CA ALA A 71 -1.31 6.27 6.27
C ALA A 71 -1.70 4.95 5.58
N TRP A 72 -2.30 5.00 4.40
CA TRP A 72 -2.65 3.79 3.64
C TRP A 72 -1.44 3.02 3.12
N ARG A 73 -0.41 3.72 2.61
CA ARG A 73 0.87 3.09 2.24
C ARG A 73 1.45 2.32 3.43
N ASP A 74 1.50 2.96 4.60
CA ASP A 74 2.09 2.37 5.80
C ASP A 74 1.26 1.21 6.32
N LEU A 75 -0.07 1.30 6.28
CA LEU A 75 -0.95 0.18 6.61
C LEU A 75 -0.74 -1.02 5.67
N ALA A 76 -0.59 -0.79 4.37
CA ALA A 76 -0.31 -1.85 3.40
C ALA A 76 1.02 -2.54 3.71
N ALA A 77 2.08 -1.76 3.92
CA ALA A 77 3.41 -2.27 4.26
C ALA A 77 3.43 -3.01 5.61
N ALA A 78 2.78 -2.44 6.63
CA ALA A 78 2.68 -3.03 7.96
C ALA A 78 1.96 -4.38 7.94
N SER A 79 0.89 -4.49 7.16
CA SER A 79 0.09 -5.72 7.04
C SER A 79 0.81 -6.81 6.22
N GLU A 80 1.49 -6.44 5.13
CA GLU A 80 2.20 -7.42 4.30
C GLU A 80 3.48 -7.95 4.97
N SER A 81 4.18 -7.09 5.71
CA SER A 81 5.40 -7.45 6.44
C SER A 81 5.15 -7.93 7.87
N ALA A 82 3.90 -7.88 8.34
CA ALA A 82 3.50 -8.13 9.72
C ALA A 82 4.34 -7.32 10.73
N ARG A 83 4.53 -6.02 10.47
CA ARG A 83 5.34 -5.10 11.28
C ARG A 83 4.52 -3.93 11.79
N ALA A 84 4.17 -3.98 13.07
CA ALA A 84 3.32 -2.98 13.70
C ALA A 84 4.02 -1.61 13.88
N ASP A 85 5.36 -1.59 13.91
CA ASP A 85 6.15 -0.37 14.05
C ASP A 85 6.04 0.57 12.84
N LEU A 86 5.67 0.04 11.66
CA LEU A 86 5.41 0.84 10.46
C LEU A 86 4.15 1.73 10.60
N LEU A 87 3.30 1.50 11.59
CA LEU A 87 2.10 2.32 11.83
C LEU A 87 2.37 3.60 12.64
N ASN A 88 3.61 3.85 13.05
CA ASN A 88 3.93 4.91 14.01
C ASN A 88 3.79 6.34 13.45
N ASP A 89 3.89 6.51 12.14
CA ASP A 89 4.08 7.82 11.53
C ASP A 89 2.78 8.55 11.21
N TYR A 90 1.68 7.83 11.01
CA TYR A 90 0.39 8.40 10.57
C TYR A 90 -0.84 7.87 11.30
N PHE A 91 -0.68 6.88 12.19
CA PHE A 91 -1.78 6.40 13.03
C PHE A 91 -1.59 6.80 14.50
N THR A 92 -2.70 7.11 15.16
CA THR A 92 -2.76 7.37 16.60
C THR A 92 -4.06 6.84 17.19
N GLY A 93 -4.17 6.86 18.52
CA GLY A 93 -5.39 6.49 19.25
C GLY A 93 -5.97 5.13 18.85
N PHE A 94 -7.30 5.08 18.73
CA PHE A 94 -8.05 3.84 18.51
C PHE A 94 -7.69 3.12 17.21
N ALA A 95 -7.43 3.86 16.12
CA ALA A 95 -6.98 3.27 14.86
C ALA A 95 -5.65 2.52 15.04
N LYS A 96 -4.66 3.17 15.67
CA LYS A 96 -3.36 2.54 15.92
C LYS A 96 -3.51 1.29 16.78
N ASP A 97 -4.22 1.36 17.90
CA ASP A 97 -4.39 0.22 18.81
C ASP A 97 -5.03 -0.98 18.11
N LYS A 98 -6.09 -0.74 17.33
CA LYS A 98 -6.82 -1.78 16.58
C LYS A 98 -5.93 -2.44 15.52
N LEU A 99 -5.18 -1.64 14.78
CA LEU A 99 -4.31 -2.13 13.71
C LEU A 99 -3.08 -2.86 14.25
N VAL A 100 -2.46 -2.36 15.33
CA VAL A 100 -1.35 -3.03 16.02
C VAL A 100 -1.78 -4.41 16.53
N ARG A 101 -2.96 -4.51 17.15
CA ARG A 101 -3.51 -5.81 17.59
C ARG A 101 -3.72 -6.77 16.42
N ARG A 102 -4.32 -6.29 15.33
CA ARG A 102 -4.52 -7.10 14.11
C ARG A 102 -3.19 -7.61 13.55
N ILE A 103 -2.16 -6.78 13.50
CA ILE A 103 -0.84 -7.19 13.01
C ILE A 103 -0.18 -8.20 13.97
N ALA A 104 -0.34 -8.02 15.28
CA ALA A 104 0.14 -9.00 16.26
C ALA A 104 -0.54 -10.37 16.07
N ASP A 105 -1.83 -10.40 15.74
CA ASP A 105 -2.55 -11.64 15.44
C ASP A 105 -2.06 -12.30 14.13
N GLN A 106 -1.71 -11.49 13.12
CA GLN A 106 -1.07 -11.97 11.89
C GLN A 106 0.29 -12.63 12.18
N GLN A 107 1.11 -12.03 13.04
CA GLN A 107 2.40 -12.61 13.46
C GLN A 107 2.21 -13.96 14.16
N LYS A 108 1.21 -14.08 15.03
CA LYS A 108 0.92 -15.34 15.77
C LYS A 108 0.42 -16.45 14.87
N THR A 109 -0.40 -16.12 13.88
CA THR A 109 -1.09 -17.11 13.03
C THR A 109 -0.29 -17.46 11.77
N GLY A 110 0.68 -16.63 11.37
CA GLY A 110 1.36 -16.77 10.09
C GLY A 110 0.54 -16.25 8.90
N VAL A 111 -0.71 -15.83 9.14
CA VAL A 111 -1.59 -15.25 8.12
C VAL A 111 -1.22 -13.79 7.91
N ARG A 112 -1.07 -13.38 6.65
CA ARG A 112 -0.75 -12.00 6.26
C ARG A 112 -1.84 -11.43 5.38
N ILE A 113 -2.03 -10.12 5.46
CA ILE A 113 -2.95 -9.40 4.59
C ILE A 113 -2.14 -8.50 3.68
N ARG A 114 -2.32 -8.65 2.37
CA ARG A 114 -1.79 -7.71 1.38
C ARG A 114 -2.92 -6.85 0.86
N TYR A 115 -2.70 -5.55 0.92
CA TYR A 115 -3.56 -4.55 0.29
C TYR A 115 -2.90 -4.11 -1.01
N ILE A 116 -3.63 -4.21 -2.12
CA ILE A 116 -3.29 -3.59 -3.38
C ILE A 116 -4.28 -2.44 -3.57
N ASP A 117 -3.77 -1.22 -3.47
CA ASP A 117 -4.58 -0.03 -3.42
C ASP A 117 -4.77 0.58 -4.82
N HIS A 118 -6.03 0.79 -5.23
CA HIS A 118 -6.39 1.39 -6.51
C HIS A 118 -6.89 2.83 -6.37
N GLY A 119 -6.84 3.39 -5.16
CA GLY A 119 -7.13 4.78 -4.86
C GLY A 119 -8.40 5.00 -4.04
N HIS A 120 -8.51 6.25 -3.58
CA HIS A 120 -9.49 6.71 -2.61
C HIS A 120 -10.23 7.93 -3.13
N ASN A 121 -11.55 7.93 -2.93
CA ASN A 121 -12.38 9.12 -3.13
C ASN A 121 -12.93 9.53 -1.77
N VAL A 122 -12.36 10.60 -1.24
CA VAL A 122 -12.55 11.05 0.12
C VAL A 122 -13.44 12.29 0.10
N ARG A 123 -14.49 12.29 0.91
CA ARG A 123 -15.35 13.45 1.13
C ARG A 123 -15.17 13.93 2.55
N ALA A 124 -14.87 15.21 2.74
CA ALA A 124 -14.88 15.79 4.07
C ALA A 124 -16.33 16.05 4.51
N LEU A 125 -16.73 15.49 5.65
CA LEU A 125 -18.05 15.68 6.23
C LEU A 125 -18.08 16.83 7.22
N PHE A 126 -17.05 16.92 8.05
CA PHE A 126 -16.97 17.87 9.13
C PHE A 126 -15.53 18.31 9.36
N TYR A 127 -15.34 19.60 9.60
CA TYR A 127 -14.07 20.16 10.07
C TYR A 127 -14.36 21.05 11.28
N ALA A 128 -13.75 20.71 12.42
CA ALA A 128 -14.01 21.40 13.66
C ALA A 128 -13.65 22.90 13.56
N PRO A 129 -14.44 23.81 14.17
CA PRO A 129 -14.15 25.24 14.15
C PRO A 129 -12.75 25.61 14.65
N ASP A 130 -12.28 24.92 15.69
CA ASP A 130 -10.93 25.09 16.27
C ASP A 130 -9.82 24.43 15.43
N GLY A 131 -10.19 23.69 14.39
CA GLY A 131 -9.28 22.95 13.52
C GLY A 131 -8.76 21.64 14.11
N GLY A 132 -9.26 21.22 15.27
CA GLY A 132 -8.72 20.08 16.04
C GLY A 132 -9.04 18.69 15.49
N GLU A 133 -10.00 18.58 14.58
CA GLU A 133 -10.36 17.30 13.95
C GLU A 133 -11.10 17.48 12.63
N MET A 134 -10.97 16.48 11.77
CA MET A 134 -11.66 16.38 10.49
C MET A 134 -12.26 14.98 10.33
N GLN A 135 -13.56 14.91 10.03
CA GLN A 135 -14.23 13.67 9.70
C GLN A 135 -14.36 13.52 8.19
N LEU A 136 -14.01 12.35 7.69
CA LEU A 136 -14.01 12.02 6.28
C LEU A 136 -14.82 10.75 6.04
N VAL A 137 -15.47 10.67 4.88
CA VAL A 137 -15.95 9.41 4.31
C VAL A 137 -15.10 9.07 3.11
N ASP A 138 -14.42 7.94 3.18
CA ASP A 138 -13.61 7.40 2.09
C ASP A 138 -14.37 6.29 1.36
N ASN A 139 -14.29 6.31 0.02
CA ASN A 139 -14.66 5.20 -0.85
C ASN A 139 -13.36 4.63 -1.45
N ALA A 140 -12.78 3.65 -0.75
CA ALA A 140 -11.55 2.99 -1.14
C ALA A 140 -11.81 1.89 -2.17
N GLN A 141 -10.94 1.80 -3.19
CA GLN A 141 -10.94 0.72 -4.16
C GLN A 141 -9.73 -0.17 -3.89
N LEU A 142 -9.97 -1.38 -3.37
CA LEU A 142 -8.92 -2.25 -2.86
C LEU A 142 -8.99 -3.62 -3.53
N GLU A 143 -7.83 -4.23 -3.76
CA GLU A 143 -7.70 -5.67 -3.88
C GLU A 143 -7.05 -6.21 -2.60
N ILE A 144 -7.75 -7.10 -1.90
CA ILE A 144 -7.34 -7.67 -0.62
C ILE A 144 -6.96 -9.12 -0.84
N GLU A 145 -5.74 -9.48 -0.47
CA GLU A 145 -5.29 -10.87 -0.43
C GLU A 145 -5.01 -11.31 1.00
N ILE A 146 -5.54 -12.46 1.37
CA ILE A 146 -5.16 -13.15 2.61
C ILE A 146 -4.24 -14.28 2.22
N ARG A 147 -3.07 -14.32 2.87
CA ARG A 147 -2.00 -15.26 2.58
C ARG A 147 -1.64 -16.06 3.82
N ASP A 148 -1.44 -17.36 3.65
CA ASP A 148 -0.83 -18.23 4.65
C ASP A 148 0.56 -18.62 4.12
N GLY A 149 1.60 -18.05 4.73
CA GLY A 149 2.95 -18.07 4.16
C GLY A 149 3.00 -17.48 2.75
N SER A 150 3.42 -18.27 1.76
CA SER A 150 3.47 -17.87 0.35
C SER A 150 2.17 -18.13 -0.43
N LYS A 151 1.21 -18.84 0.17
CA LYS A 151 -0.03 -19.26 -0.49
C LYS A 151 -1.11 -18.20 -0.32
N ILE A 152 -1.68 -17.71 -1.43
CA ILE A 152 -2.89 -16.90 -1.40
C ILE A 152 -4.07 -17.84 -1.13
N ILE A 153 -4.77 -17.63 -0.01
CA ILE A 153 -5.94 -18.43 0.40
C ILE A 153 -7.26 -17.70 0.16
N TYR A 154 -7.21 -16.39 -0.02
CA TYR A 154 -8.36 -15.57 -0.41
C TYR A 154 -7.86 -14.34 -1.17
N ARG A 155 -8.61 -13.92 -2.19
CA ARG A 155 -8.38 -12.69 -2.95
C ARG A 155 -9.71 -12.11 -3.39
N GLU A 156 -9.91 -10.82 -3.19
CA GLU A 156 -11.11 -10.11 -3.61
C GLU A 156 -10.77 -8.69 -4.07
N LYS A 157 -11.44 -8.23 -5.13
CA LYS A 157 -11.50 -6.82 -5.51
C LYS A 157 -12.77 -6.21 -4.95
N VAL A 158 -12.65 -5.18 -4.12
CA VAL A 158 -13.75 -4.65 -3.32
C VAL A 158 -13.72 -3.13 -3.29
N LYS A 159 -14.90 -2.52 -3.25
CA LYS A 159 -15.06 -1.12 -2.87
C LYS A 159 -15.52 -1.09 -1.42
N ARG A 160 -14.80 -0.37 -0.56
CA ARG A 160 -15.15 -0.26 0.87
C ARG A 160 -15.36 1.20 1.24
N GLN A 161 -16.41 1.45 2.02
CA GLN A 161 -16.60 2.74 2.66
C GLN A 161 -15.96 2.75 4.05
N TYR A 162 -15.24 3.82 4.36
CA TYR A 162 -14.69 4.07 5.68
C TYR A 162 -15.16 5.41 6.23
N LEU A 163 -15.54 5.43 7.49
CA LEU A 163 -15.60 6.64 8.29
C LEU A 163 -14.21 6.84 8.93
N VAL A 164 -13.64 8.02 8.71
CA VAL A 164 -12.29 8.37 9.14
C VAL A 164 -12.35 9.59 10.04
N LEU A 165 -11.63 9.54 11.15
CA LEU A 165 -11.36 10.71 11.97
C LEU A 165 -9.87 11.02 11.89
N MET A 166 -9.53 12.20 11.40
CA MET A 166 -8.17 12.72 11.39
C MET A 166 -8.00 13.88 12.36
N THR A 167 -6.86 13.93 13.03
CA THR A 167 -6.51 15.01 13.97
C THR A 167 -5.14 15.57 13.64
N PRO A 168 -4.92 16.89 13.71
CA PRO A 168 -3.61 17.48 13.47
C PRO A 168 -2.64 17.13 14.61
N GLY A 169 -1.36 16.98 14.29
CA GLY A 169 -0.27 17.09 15.26
C GLY A 169 0.71 18.18 14.84
N ALA A 170 1.99 18.04 15.25
CA ALA A 170 2.97 19.11 15.07
C ALA A 170 3.28 19.43 13.59
N ASP A 171 3.38 18.41 12.73
CA ASP A 171 3.83 18.54 11.34
C ASP A 171 2.94 17.84 10.31
N ARG A 172 1.95 17.06 10.77
CA ARG A 172 1.12 16.18 9.94
C ARG A 172 -0.25 15.93 10.55
N TRP A 173 -1.14 15.39 9.75
CA TRP A 173 -2.41 14.84 10.18
C TRP A 173 -2.29 13.34 10.50
N PHE A 174 -2.91 12.92 11.60
CA PHE A 174 -2.94 11.53 12.05
C PHE A 174 -4.32 10.93 11.88
N VAL A 175 -4.39 9.69 11.42
CA VAL A 175 -5.60 8.87 11.45
C VAL A 175 -5.83 8.37 12.88
N ARG A 176 -6.86 8.90 13.53
CA ARG A 176 -7.25 8.55 14.91
C ARG A 176 -8.32 7.47 14.96
N SER A 177 -9.22 7.44 13.98
CA SER A 177 -10.18 6.35 13.75
C SER A 177 -10.25 5.97 12.26
N LEU A 178 -10.43 4.69 11.99
CA LEU A 178 -10.63 4.12 10.66
C LEU A 178 -11.62 2.95 10.78
N ASP A 179 -12.88 3.23 10.49
CA ASP A 179 -13.97 2.28 10.69
C ASP A 179 -14.67 2.00 9.38
N GLN A 180 -14.71 0.71 9.01
CA GLN A 180 -15.45 0.27 7.84
C GLN A 180 -16.94 0.47 8.12
N MET A 181 -17.63 1.18 7.24
CA MET A 181 -19.08 1.31 7.30
C MET A 181 -19.71 0.00 6.85
N ALA A 182 -20.76 -0.43 7.53
CA ALA A 182 -21.52 -1.60 7.09
C ALA A 182 -22.16 -1.29 5.73
N ASP A 183 -22.14 -2.25 4.81
CA ASP A 183 -22.96 -2.16 3.62
C ASP A 183 -24.42 -2.21 4.09
N HIS A 184 -25.14 -1.10 3.94
CA HIS A 184 -26.59 -1.12 4.12
C HIS A 184 -27.17 -1.93 2.96
N PRO A 185 -27.90 -3.03 3.23
CA PRO A 185 -28.50 -3.89 2.20
C PRO A 185 -29.56 -3.15 1.38
#